data_AF-A0A5Q3L4Y8-F1
#
_entry.id   AF-A0A5Q3L4Y8-F1
#
_cell.length_a   1.000
_cell.length_b   1.000
_cell.length_c   1.000
_cell.angle_alpha   90.00
_cell.angle_beta   90.00
_cell.angle_gamma   90.00
#
_symmetry.space_group_name_H-M   'P 1'
#
loop_
_entity.id
_entity.type
_entity.pdbx_description
1 polymer ?
#
loop_
_entity_poly.entity_id
_entity_poly.type
_entity_poly.pdbx_seq_one_letter_code
_entity_poly.pdbx_strand_id
1 'polypeptide(L)'
;MSRFSCGFLVFLFGTMFLLAGCESTTKSKGPRIDGSSSESMQASLERINETLSLEKQQELQESIDFLIDSDSVLKLSMGDSGYSKPVLNYFDGKTAKEIITKANKMKHAQQFSLKHQISDDLEAMRENQQKQFEEIQKDLP
;
A
#
# COMPACT_ATOMS: atom_id res chain seq x y z
N MET A 1 -14.02 62.69 -12.58
CA MET A 1 -15.07 62.55 -13.63
C MET A 1 -14.44 61.73 -14.75
N SER A 2 -14.56 60.40 -14.75
CA SER A 2 -15.61 59.60 -15.42
C SER A 2 -15.56 59.79 -16.95
N ARG A 3 -15.38 58.78 -17.82
CA ARG A 3 -16.14 57.52 -17.94
C ARG A 3 -15.49 56.48 -18.89
N PHE A 4 -15.68 55.19 -18.51
CA PHE A 4 -16.09 53.98 -19.29
C PHE A 4 -15.56 53.68 -20.71
N SER A 5 -15.09 52.44 -20.92
CA SER A 5 -15.81 51.34 -21.64
C SER A 5 -14.80 50.22 -22.01
N CYS A 6 -14.82 49.04 -21.41
CA CYS A 6 -15.60 47.82 -21.75
C CYS A 6 -15.15 47.10 -23.04
N GLY A 7 -14.80 45.80 -22.91
CA GLY A 7 -14.48 44.87 -24.00
C GLY A 7 -13.22 44.05 -23.71
N PHE A 8 -13.26 43.05 -22.83
CA PHE A 8 -13.60 41.65 -23.16
C PHE A 8 -12.74 41.11 -24.32
N LEU A 9 -11.62 40.46 -24.01
CA LEU A 9 -11.09 39.29 -24.73
C LEU A 9 -9.86 38.71 -24.00
N VAL A 10 -10.13 37.73 -23.15
CA VAL A 10 -9.48 36.41 -23.16
C VAL A 10 -8.01 36.39 -23.60
N PHE A 11 -7.12 36.52 -22.64
CA PHE A 11 -5.79 35.90 -22.62
C PHE A 11 -5.54 35.64 -21.11
N LEU A 12 -6.04 34.59 -20.46
CA LEU A 12 -5.94 33.15 -20.73
C LEU A 12 -4.54 32.65 -21.13
N PHE A 13 -3.50 33.30 -20.62
CA PHE A 13 -2.14 32.76 -20.52
C PHE A 13 -1.59 33.30 -19.19
N GLY A 14 -1.66 32.61 -18.06
CA GLY A 14 -1.33 31.20 -17.88
C GLY A 14 0.14 31.02 -17.49
N THR A 15 0.78 31.93 -16.74
CA THR A 15 2.18 31.77 -16.31
C THR A 15 2.53 32.47 -14.99
N MET A 16 1.70 32.38 -13.94
CA MET A 16 2.17 32.82 -12.62
C MET A 16 1.39 32.20 -11.46
N PHE A 17 1.40 30.88 -11.33
CA PHE A 17 1.08 30.25 -10.05
C PHE A 17 2.01 29.05 -9.81
N LEU A 18 3.00 29.33 -8.94
CA LEU A 18 3.55 28.43 -7.92
C LEU A 18 4.07 27.07 -8.42
N LEU A 19 5.38 26.87 -8.61
CA LEU A 19 6.33 26.58 -7.53
C LEU A 19 5.79 25.62 -6.45
N ALA A 20 5.11 24.55 -6.84
CA ALA A 20 4.96 23.35 -6.01
C ALA A 20 5.87 22.24 -6.54
N GLY A 21 7.10 22.21 -6.03
CA GLY A 21 7.84 20.97 -5.76
C GLY A 21 8.10 20.00 -6.93
N CYS A 22 8.82 20.43 -7.96
CA CYS A 22 9.69 19.53 -8.71
C CYS A 22 11.08 19.55 -8.06
N GLU A 23 11.23 18.98 -6.87
CA GLU A 23 12.55 18.77 -6.28
C GLU A 23 13.11 17.38 -6.63
N SER A 24 14.30 17.39 -7.21
CA SER A 24 15.22 16.26 -7.37
C SER A 24 14.85 15.15 -8.36
N THR A 25 15.10 15.43 -9.63
CA THR A 25 15.59 14.41 -10.56
C THR A 25 17.03 14.01 -10.18
N THR A 26 17.17 13.11 -9.20
CA THR A 26 18.27 12.14 -9.20
C THR A 26 17.69 10.73 -9.11
N LYS A 27 18.11 9.87 -10.03
CA LYS A 27 17.76 8.45 -10.16
C LYS A 27 17.50 7.76 -8.81
N SER A 28 16.28 7.26 -8.56
CA SER A 28 15.97 6.05 -7.76
C SER A 28 16.71 5.83 -6.42
N LYS A 29 17.11 6.88 -5.70
CA LYS A 29 17.89 6.76 -4.45
C LYS A 29 17.29 7.63 -3.36
N GLY A 30 16.04 7.35 -2.98
CA GLY A 30 15.57 7.73 -1.65
C GLY A 30 16.40 7.01 -0.57
N PRO A 31 16.37 7.46 0.69
CA PRO A 31 17.02 6.77 1.78
C PRO A 31 16.58 5.30 1.83
N ARG A 32 17.56 4.42 2.05
CA ARG A 32 17.39 2.95 2.04
C ARG A 32 17.47 2.43 3.47
N ILE A 33 16.73 1.37 3.74
CA ILE A 33 16.84 0.62 4.98
C ILE A 33 18.22 -0.02 5.03
N ASP A 34 18.85 0.06 6.19
CA ASP A 34 20.10 -0.61 6.51
C ASP A 34 19.81 -1.81 7.40
N GLY A 35 19.81 -3.01 6.81
CA GLY A 35 19.54 -4.26 7.52
C GLY A 35 20.79 -4.90 8.13
N SER A 36 21.90 -4.19 8.28
CA SER A 36 23.13 -4.78 8.85
C SER A 36 22.98 -5.24 10.30
N SER A 37 22.13 -4.57 11.09
CA SER A 37 21.74 -4.95 12.45
C SER A 37 20.35 -4.38 12.79
N SER A 38 19.77 -4.79 13.93
CA SER A 38 18.48 -4.26 14.38
C SER A 38 18.56 -2.75 14.65
N GLU A 39 19.66 -2.28 15.23
CA GLU A 39 19.92 -0.87 15.52
C GLU A 39 20.11 -0.06 14.23
N SER A 40 20.87 -0.59 13.26
CA SER A 40 21.02 0.03 11.94
C SER A 40 19.68 0.15 11.22
N MET A 41 18.84 -0.88 11.31
CA MET A 41 17.52 -0.89 10.68
C MET A 41 16.63 0.17 11.32
N GLN A 42 16.56 0.23 12.65
CA GLN A 42 15.80 1.24 13.37
C GLN A 42 16.28 2.67 13.04
N ALA A 43 17.59 2.92 13.10
CA ALA A 43 18.15 4.24 12.80
C ALA A 43 17.92 4.64 11.33
N SER A 44 17.97 3.70 10.39
CA SER A 44 17.66 3.97 8.99
C SER A 44 16.18 4.27 8.76
N LEU A 45 15.28 3.59 9.47
CA LEU A 45 13.84 3.83 9.42
C LEU A 45 13.48 5.21 9.98
N GLU A 46 14.10 5.62 11.09
CA GLU A 46 13.93 6.96 11.66
C GLU A 46 14.33 8.05 10.65
N ARG A 47 15.52 7.92 10.05
CA ARG A 47 15.97 8.85 8.99
C ARG A 47 15.05 8.87 7.78
N ILE A 48 14.52 7.71 7.38
CA ILE A 48 13.54 7.64 6.29
C ILE A 48 12.27 8.39 6.69
N ASN A 49 11.76 8.18 7.91
CA ASN A 49 10.55 8.81 8.39
C ASN A 49 10.67 10.34 8.46
N GLU A 50 11.82 10.87 8.86
CA GLU A 50 12.09 12.32 8.83
C GLU A 50 11.94 12.95 7.43
N THR A 51 12.12 12.16 6.36
CA THR A 51 11.95 12.60 4.97
C THR A 51 10.53 12.42 4.42
N LEU A 52 9.64 11.77 5.17
CA LEU A 52 8.29 11.44 4.76
C LEU A 52 7.26 12.31 5.48
N SER A 53 6.12 12.56 4.83
CA SER A 53 4.94 13.11 5.50
C SER A 53 4.37 12.12 6.51
N LEU A 54 3.62 12.59 7.51
CA LEU A 54 2.98 11.75 8.53
C LEU A 54 2.16 10.60 7.91
N GLU A 55 1.39 10.89 6.86
CA GLU A 55 0.62 9.87 6.13
C GLU A 55 1.52 8.79 5.53
N LYS A 56 2.67 9.17 4.93
CA LYS A 56 3.62 8.24 4.35
C LYS A 56 4.44 7.47 5.38
N GLN A 57 4.66 8.04 6.56
CA GLN A 57 5.26 7.32 7.69
C GLN A 57 4.32 6.20 8.16
N GLN A 58 3.03 6.50 8.33
CA GLN A 58 2.03 5.51 8.70
C GLN A 58 1.89 4.42 7.62
N GLU A 59 1.81 4.81 6.34
CA GLU A 59 1.72 3.86 5.23
C GLU A 59 2.96 2.96 5.16
N LEU A 60 4.15 3.48 5.45
CA LEU A 60 5.38 2.70 5.52
C LEU A 60 5.32 1.67 6.64
N GLN A 61 4.94 2.09 7.86
CA GLN A 61 4.85 1.19 9.01
C GLN A 61 3.85 0.05 8.76
N GLU A 62 2.63 0.40 8.32
CA GLU A 62 1.61 -0.59 7.98
C GLU A 62 2.07 -1.54 6.86
N SER A 63 2.89 -1.05 5.94
CA SER A 63 3.45 -1.87 4.86
C SER A 63 4.52 -2.84 5.36
N ILE A 64 5.36 -2.44 6.32
CA ILE A 64 6.35 -3.31 6.95
C ILE A 64 5.64 -4.43 7.70
N ASP A 65 4.68 -4.08 8.57
CA ASP A 65 3.93 -5.03 9.39
C ASP A 65 3.17 -6.03 8.50
N PHE A 66 2.47 -5.52 7.48
CA PHE A 66 1.76 -6.38 6.53
C PHE A 66 2.69 -7.34 5.78
N LEU A 67 3.87 -6.89 5.35
CA LEU A 67 4.82 -7.76 4.63
C LEU A 67 5.43 -8.83 5.52
N ILE A 68 5.67 -8.52 6.81
CA ILE A 68 6.10 -9.50 7.80
C ILE A 68 4.99 -10.52 8.03
N ASP A 69 3.75 -10.08 8.26
CA ASP A 69 2.62 -10.96 8.52
C ASP A 69 2.23 -11.84 7.33
N SER A 70 2.42 -11.33 6.11
CA SER A 70 2.10 -12.04 4.88
C SER A 70 3.12 -13.11 4.50
N ASP A 71 4.32 -13.09 5.08
CA ASP A 71 5.37 -14.06 4.81
C ASP A 71 5.60 -14.92 6.04
N SER A 72 5.28 -16.22 5.95
CA SER A 72 5.35 -17.13 7.09
C SER A 72 6.76 -17.26 7.68
N VAL A 73 7.80 -17.11 6.84
CA VAL A 73 9.19 -17.17 7.32
C VAL A 73 9.51 -15.90 8.09
N LEU A 74 9.14 -14.72 7.58
CA LEU A 74 9.36 -13.45 8.29
C LEU A 74 8.58 -13.41 9.59
N LYS A 75 7.30 -13.80 9.56
CA LYS A 75 6.43 -13.86 10.74
C LYS A 75 6.99 -14.74 11.85
N LEU A 76 7.41 -15.97 11.51
CA LEU A 76 8.01 -16.90 12.48
C LEU A 76 9.41 -16.48 12.93
N SER A 77 10.04 -15.58 12.19
CA SER A 77 11.36 -15.06 12.52
C SER A 77 11.29 -13.82 13.40
N MET A 78 10.12 -13.22 13.65
CA MET A 78 10.01 -12.14 14.63
C MET A 78 10.30 -12.70 16.03
N GLY A 79 11.39 -12.26 16.65
CA GLY A 79 11.78 -12.66 18.01
C GLY A 79 11.58 -11.52 19.00
N ASP A 80 11.51 -11.86 20.29
CA ASP A 80 11.30 -10.89 21.39
C ASP A 80 12.42 -9.83 21.49
N SER A 81 13.61 -10.11 20.94
CA SER A 81 14.80 -9.26 21.03
C SER A 81 15.02 -8.31 19.83
N GLY A 82 14.04 -8.18 18.93
CA GLY A 82 14.10 -7.24 17.79
C GLY A 82 14.05 -7.92 16.42
N TYR A 83 14.56 -7.24 15.39
CA TYR A 83 14.52 -7.76 14.03
C TYR A 83 15.51 -8.92 13.85
N SER A 84 14.99 -10.08 13.48
CA SER A 84 15.82 -11.24 13.15
C SER A 84 16.50 -11.11 11.79
N LYS A 85 17.54 -11.91 11.58
CA LYS A 85 18.32 -11.93 10.34
C LYS A 85 17.47 -12.06 9.06
N PRO A 86 16.42 -12.92 9.00
CA PRO A 86 15.54 -12.97 7.83
C PRO A 86 14.81 -11.65 7.56
N VAL A 87 14.32 -10.98 8.61
CA VAL A 87 13.64 -9.69 8.50
C VAL A 87 14.60 -8.60 8.06
N LEU A 88 15.77 -8.52 8.72
CA LEU A 88 16.85 -7.61 8.37
C LEU A 88 17.24 -7.73 6.89
N ASN A 89 17.56 -8.94 6.43
CA ASN A 89 17.94 -9.21 5.04
C ASN A 89 16.80 -8.91 4.05
N TYR A 90 15.56 -9.14 4.46
CA TYR A 90 14.41 -8.91 3.59
C TYR A 90 14.21 -7.42 3.32
N PHE A 91 14.45 -6.55 4.30
CA PHE A 91 14.26 -5.11 4.14
C PHE A 91 15.53 -4.36 3.72
N ASP A 92 16.71 -4.97 3.91
CA ASP A 92 17.99 -4.35 3.58
C ASP A 92 18.03 -3.79 2.15
N GLY A 93 18.55 -2.56 2.05
CA GLY A 93 18.69 -1.84 0.80
C GLY A 93 17.37 -1.36 0.19
N LYS A 94 16.19 -1.65 0.74
CA LYS A 94 14.91 -1.18 0.16
C LYS A 94 14.62 0.26 0.54
N THR A 95 13.99 0.98 -0.38
CA THR A 95 13.40 2.31 -0.13
C THR A 95 11.98 2.18 0.42
N ALA A 96 11.50 3.22 1.12
CA ALA A 96 10.12 3.30 1.59
C ALA A 96 9.10 3.05 0.45
N LYS A 97 9.36 3.66 -0.72
CA LYS A 97 8.51 3.49 -1.91
C LYS A 97 8.43 2.05 -2.38
N GLU A 98 9.54 1.32 -2.38
CA GLU A 98 9.56 -0.10 -2.80
C GLU A 98 8.78 -0.97 -1.82
N ILE A 99 8.88 -0.70 -0.52
CA ILE A 99 8.15 -1.42 0.54
C ILE A 99 6.65 -1.19 0.40
N ILE A 100 6.23 0.08 0.36
CA ILE A 100 4.83 0.47 0.19
C ILE A 100 4.25 -0.12 -1.10
N THR A 101 4.97 0.01 -2.22
CA THR A 101 4.52 -0.52 -3.51
C THR A 101 4.34 -2.03 -3.45
N LYS A 102 5.27 -2.76 -2.80
CA LYS A 102 5.17 -4.22 -2.67
C LYS A 102 3.98 -4.61 -1.79
N ALA A 103 3.80 -3.95 -0.65
CA ALA A 103 2.68 -4.19 0.25
C ALA A 103 1.33 -3.95 -0.47
N ASN A 104 1.18 -2.82 -1.16
CA ASN A 104 -0.05 -2.51 -1.88
C ASN A 104 -0.36 -3.53 -2.99
N LYS A 105 0.66 -3.97 -3.76
CA LYS A 105 0.48 -5.03 -4.76
C LYS A 105 -0.02 -6.34 -4.13
N MET A 106 0.54 -6.74 -2.99
CA MET A 106 0.14 -7.94 -2.29
C MET A 106 -1.25 -7.81 -1.67
N LYS A 107 -1.60 -6.67 -1.07
CA LYS A 107 -2.96 -6.38 -0.58
C LYS A 107 -4.00 -6.50 -1.70
N HIS A 108 -3.72 -5.91 -2.87
CA HIS A 108 -4.61 -6.03 -4.03
C HIS A 108 -4.73 -7.46 -4.54
N ALA A 109 -3.63 -8.21 -4.59
CA ALA A 109 -3.66 -9.61 -4.99
C ALA A 109 -4.47 -10.47 -4.01
N GLN A 110 -4.30 -10.28 -2.70
CA GLN A 110 -5.08 -10.98 -1.67
C GLN A 110 -6.56 -10.63 -1.76
N GLN A 111 -6.91 -9.35 -1.90
CA GLN A 111 -8.31 -8.93 -2.07
C GLN A 111 -8.94 -9.51 -3.33
N PHE A 112 -8.19 -9.56 -4.43
CA PHE A 112 -8.68 -10.17 -5.67
C PHE A 112 -8.94 -11.67 -5.50
N SER A 113 -7.96 -12.39 -4.93
CA SER A 113 -8.09 -13.82 -4.65
C SER A 113 -9.24 -14.13 -3.69
N LEU A 114 -9.37 -13.35 -2.62
CA LEU A 114 -10.42 -13.53 -1.62
C LEU A 114 -11.80 -13.26 -2.21
N LYS A 115 -11.94 -12.20 -3.02
CA LYS A 115 -13.21 -11.91 -3.72
C LYS A 115 -13.62 -13.03 -4.66
N HIS A 116 -12.65 -13.62 -5.38
CA HIS A 116 -12.92 -14.75 -6.25
C HIS A 116 -13.39 -15.97 -5.46
N GLN A 117 -12.67 -16.33 -4.39
CA GLN A 117 -13.05 -17.44 -3.52
C GLN A 117 -14.45 -17.25 -2.90
N ILE A 118 -14.74 -16.05 -2.39
CA ILE A 118 -16.08 -15.75 -1.84
C ILE A 118 -17.16 -15.88 -2.93
N SER A 119 -16.87 -15.45 -4.16
CA SER A 119 -17.82 -15.60 -5.27
C SER A 119 -18.11 -17.07 -5.56
N ASP A 120 -17.07 -17.89 -5.67
CA ASP A 120 -17.19 -19.33 -5.94
C ASP A 120 -17.95 -20.04 -4.82
N ASP A 121 -17.64 -19.72 -3.55
CA ASP A 121 -18.32 -20.29 -2.39
C ASP A 121 -19.79 -19.86 -2.31
N LEU A 122 -20.12 -18.61 -2.67
CA LEU A 122 -21.50 -18.13 -2.74
C LEU A 122 -22.31 -18.80 -3.83
N GLU A 123 -21.71 -19.08 -4.98
CA GLU A 123 -22.35 -19.84 -6.06
C GLU A 123 -22.61 -21.28 -5.64
N ALA A 124 -21.62 -21.96 -5.05
CA ALA A 124 -21.78 -23.31 -4.52
C ALA A 124 -22.86 -23.38 -3.44
N MET A 125 -22.91 -22.41 -2.52
CA MET A 125 -23.96 -22.32 -1.50
C MET A 125 -25.34 -22.11 -2.11
N ARG A 126 -25.47 -21.28 -3.16
CA ARG A 126 -26.74 -21.05 -3.86
C ARG A 126 -27.23 -22.32 -4.55
N GLU A 127 -26.36 -23.03 -5.26
CA GLU A 127 -26.72 -24.29 -5.92
C GLU A 127 -27.15 -25.35 -4.92
N ASN A 128 -26.45 -25.48 -3.80
CA ASN A 128 -26.80 -26.42 -2.75
C ASN A 128 -28.17 -26.10 -2.13
N GLN A 129 -28.48 -24.82 -1.88
CA GLN A 129 -29.80 -24.41 -1.41
C GLN A 129 -30.90 -24.71 -2.44
N GLN A 130 -30.63 -24.48 -3.73
CA GLN A 130 -31.60 -24.78 -4.77
C GLN A 130 -31.89 -26.28 -4.87
N LYS A 131 -30.85 -27.12 -4.83
CA LYS A 131 -31.01 -28.59 -4.82
C LYS A 131 -31.80 -29.07 -3.61
N GLN A 132 -31.52 -28.53 -2.41
CA GLN A 132 -32.30 -28.85 -1.21
C GLN A 132 -33.77 -28.45 -1.35
N PHE A 133 -34.07 -27.30 -1.96
CA PHE A 133 -35.44 -26.86 -2.20
C PHE A 133 -36.16 -27.77 -3.21
N GLU A 134 -35.48 -28.15 -4.29
CA GLU A 134 -36.00 -29.09 -5.30
C GLU A 134 -36.27 -30.48 -4.70
N GLU A 135 -35.39 -30.97 -3.82
CA GLU A 135 -35.60 -32.22 -3.08
C GLU A 135 -36.82 -32.14 -2.16
N ILE A 136 -36.95 -31.05 -1.38
CA ILE A 136 -38.12 -30.83 -0.52
C ILE A 136 -39.42 -30.79 -1.33
N GLN A 137 -39.43 -30.10 -2.48
CA GLN A 137 -40.60 -30.03 -3.36
C GLN A 137 -41.01 -31.39 -3.92
N LYS A 138 -40.05 -32.29 -4.17
CA LYS A 138 -40.32 -33.63 -4.68
C LYS A 138 -40.99 -34.54 -3.65
N ASP A 139 -40.75 -34.29 -2.37
CA ASP A 139 -41.29 -35.06 -1.26
C ASP A 139 -42.64 -34.50 -0.73
N LEU A 140 -43.16 -33.42 -1.32
CA LEU A 140 -44.49 -32.89 -1.03
C LEU A 140 -45.58 -33.71 -1.74
N PRO A 141 -46.63 -34.18 -1.00
CA PRO A 141 -47.71 -35.02 -1.54
C PRO A 141 -48.70 -34.29 -2.46
#